data_AF-A0A497N9Y5-F1
#
_entry.id   AF-A0A497N9Y5-F1
#
_cell.length_a   1.000
_cell.length_b   1.000
_cell.length_c   1.000
_cell.angle_alpha   90.00
_cell.angle_beta   90.00
_cell.angle_gamma   90.00
#
_symmetry.space_group_name_H-M   'P 1'
#
loop_
_entity.id
_entity.type
_entity.pdbx_description
1 polymer ?
#
loop_
_entity_poly.entity_id
_entity_poly.type
_entity_poly.pdbx_seq_one_letter_code
_entity_poly.pdbx_strand_id
1 'polypeptide(L)'
;MSQLSDAFKSINLVELKEILTALANEDAIKIFMTAKRGIEKSTKTIRELALTQKRYYTRLKELIEAGLIEKRDSGYRHTTTGTICYTLGKSFNSALDQRDRLDLLDRLRRSKSISQEETKQIIQAISPRNIISSLEIGERIHPVRMIEECEPLVSELIIRIEGAEERIYLASFDPDVRIMEALIKAVQRKIDLSLLTGKSQKLSERIQILRVILNPGIAHVVLDLLQKHELKVKHGEIPFNFCIIDEKFALIELLNPFTNSFQVGFVLESHYVCQKLIKTFNSLYQNAEEDPLVTILKKRSITSNVIK
;
A
#
# COMPACT_ATOMS: atom_id res chain seq x y z
N MET A 1 -10.61 24.24 -25.71
CA MET A 1 -9.89 23.56 -26.82
C MET A 1 -8.37 23.55 -26.66
N SER A 2 -7.73 24.54 -26.03
CA SER A 2 -6.26 24.56 -25.91
C SER A 2 -5.68 23.51 -24.93
N GLN A 3 -6.37 23.19 -23.83
CA GLN A 3 -5.87 22.20 -22.85
C GLN A 3 -5.89 20.74 -23.34
N LEU A 4 -6.84 20.37 -24.22
CA LEU A 4 -6.87 19.05 -24.86
C LEU A 4 -5.69 18.87 -25.83
N SER A 5 -5.28 19.94 -26.52
CA SER A 5 -4.14 19.94 -27.44
C SER A 5 -2.82 19.64 -26.73
N ASP A 6 -2.64 20.14 -25.51
CA ASP A 6 -1.37 19.96 -24.79
C ASP A 6 -1.25 18.58 -24.13
N ALA A 7 -2.36 17.92 -23.80
CA ALA A 7 -2.38 16.53 -23.30
C ALA A 7 -1.98 15.49 -24.37
N PHE A 8 -2.26 15.75 -25.65
CA PHE A 8 -1.89 14.85 -26.75
C PHE A 8 -0.46 15.06 -27.28
N LYS A 9 0.17 16.20 -26.98
CA LYS A 9 1.56 16.48 -27.40
C LYS A 9 2.60 15.63 -26.68
N SER A 10 2.29 15.07 -25.51
CA SER A 10 3.19 14.23 -24.71
C SER A 10 3.08 12.74 -25.02
N ILE A 11 2.07 12.31 -25.80
CA ILE A 11 1.82 10.90 -26.11
C ILE A 11 2.33 10.60 -27.51
N ASN A 12 3.25 9.64 -27.64
CA ASN A 12 3.65 9.13 -28.95
C ASN A 12 2.55 8.23 -29.53
N LEU A 13 1.52 8.86 -30.11
CA LEU A 13 0.34 8.18 -30.66
C LEU A 13 0.67 7.24 -31.81
N VAL A 14 1.78 7.48 -32.53
CA VAL A 14 2.21 6.64 -33.65
C VAL A 14 2.70 5.29 -33.12
N GLU A 15 3.66 5.28 -32.21
CA GLU A 15 4.18 4.05 -31.59
C GLU A 15 3.08 3.30 -30.81
N LEU A 16 2.22 4.03 -30.09
CA LEU A 16 1.10 3.43 -29.39
C LEU A 16 0.15 2.69 -30.36
N LYS A 17 -0.17 3.30 -31.49
CA LYS A 17 -1.02 2.69 -32.52
C LYS A 17 -0.36 1.43 -33.09
N GLU A 18 0.94 1.46 -33.35
CA GLU A 18 1.68 0.30 -33.89
C GLU A 18 1.63 -0.89 -32.92
N ILE A 19 1.91 -0.64 -31.64
CA ILE A 19 1.82 -1.66 -30.58
C ILE A 19 0.40 -2.24 -30.49
N LEU A 20 -0.62 -1.39 -30.43
CA LEU A 20 -2.01 -1.83 -30.33
C LEU A 20 -2.45 -2.61 -31.58
N THR A 21 -1.98 -2.22 -32.76
CA THR A 21 -2.29 -2.90 -34.03
C THR A 21 -1.65 -4.28 -34.07
N ALA A 22 -0.39 -4.42 -33.66
CA ALA A 22 0.30 -5.70 -33.59
C ALA A 22 -0.39 -6.67 -32.60
N LEU A 23 -0.97 -6.13 -31.52
CA LEU A 23 -1.70 -6.90 -30.50
C LEU A 23 -3.18 -7.08 -30.80
N ALA A 24 -3.75 -6.48 -31.85
CA ALA A 24 -5.18 -6.59 -32.16
C ALA A 24 -5.59 -7.96 -32.72
N ASN A 25 -4.62 -8.78 -33.14
CA ASN A 25 -4.87 -10.11 -33.70
C ASN A 25 -4.72 -11.21 -32.64
N GLU A 26 -5.69 -12.13 -32.57
CA GLU A 26 -5.71 -13.23 -31.58
C GLU A 26 -4.47 -14.14 -31.67
N ASP A 27 -3.99 -14.47 -32.87
CA ASP A 27 -2.79 -15.30 -33.05
C ASP A 27 -1.55 -14.56 -32.54
N ALA A 28 -1.47 -13.24 -32.78
CA ALA A 28 -0.37 -12.42 -32.31
C ALA A 28 -0.37 -12.36 -30.77
N ILE A 29 -1.53 -12.20 -30.13
CA ILE A 29 -1.65 -12.28 -28.67
C ILE A 29 -1.18 -13.65 -28.18
N LYS A 30 -1.61 -14.76 -28.78
CA LYS A 30 -1.18 -16.12 -28.37
C LYS A 30 0.34 -16.29 -28.45
N ILE A 31 0.95 -15.85 -29.54
CA ILE A 31 2.41 -15.89 -29.73
C ILE A 31 3.10 -15.00 -28.69
N PHE A 32 2.60 -13.79 -28.50
CA PHE A 32 3.13 -12.82 -27.55
C PHE A 32 3.06 -13.33 -26.11
N MET A 33 1.94 -13.91 -25.68
CA MET A 33 1.80 -14.51 -24.34
C MET A 33 2.75 -15.69 -24.14
N THR A 34 2.98 -16.49 -25.19
CA THR A 34 3.92 -17.61 -25.15
C THR A 34 5.38 -17.15 -25.05
N ALA A 35 5.72 -16.03 -25.69
CA ALA A 35 7.06 -15.46 -25.70
C ALA A 35 7.60 -15.03 -24.33
N LYS A 36 6.74 -14.88 -23.30
CA LYS A 36 7.16 -14.61 -21.92
C LYS A 36 8.17 -15.63 -21.39
N ARG A 37 8.00 -16.91 -21.74
CA ARG A 37 8.90 -17.99 -21.30
C ARG A 37 10.09 -18.21 -22.24
N GLY A 38 10.21 -17.39 -23.29
CA GLY A 38 11.09 -17.63 -24.41
C GLY A 38 10.55 -18.69 -25.36
N ILE A 39 10.69 -18.45 -26.66
CA ILE A 39 10.37 -19.41 -27.71
C ILE A 39 11.67 -19.92 -28.33
N GLU A 40 12.13 -21.07 -27.86
CA GLU A 40 13.37 -21.70 -28.34
C GLU A 40 13.16 -22.49 -29.64
N LYS A 41 11.99 -23.13 -29.79
CA LYS A 41 11.66 -23.98 -30.95
C LYS A 41 10.34 -23.55 -31.59
N SER A 42 10.41 -22.69 -32.61
CA SER A 42 9.22 -22.19 -33.31
C SER A 42 8.32 -23.31 -33.84
N THR A 43 8.87 -24.41 -34.34
CA THR A 43 8.07 -25.55 -34.86
C THR A 43 7.21 -26.22 -33.79
N LYS A 44 7.67 -26.26 -32.53
CA LYS A 44 6.90 -26.78 -31.40
C LYS A 44 5.77 -25.81 -31.06
N THR A 45 6.09 -24.53 -30.89
CA THR A 45 5.10 -23.49 -30.58
C THR A 45 4.02 -23.37 -31.65
N ILE A 46 4.37 -23.49 -32.94
CA ILE A 46 3.41 -23.49 -34.06
C ILE A 46 2.37 -24.61 -33.90
N ARG A 47 2.80 -25.82 -33.50
CA ARG A 47 1.90 -26.96 -33.26
C ARG A 47 1.03 -26.75 -32.03
N GLU A 48 1.62 -26.30 -30.92
CA GLU A 48 0.90 -26.05 -29.65
C GLU A 48 -0.17 -24.97 -29.78
N LEU A 49 0.10 -23.94 -30.59
CA LEU A 49 -0.87 -22.86 -30.86
C LEU A 49 -1.83 -23.18 -32.02
N ALA A 50 -1.73 -24.35 -32.64
CA ALA A 50 -2.49 -24.76 -33.82
C ALA A 50 -2.45 -23.74 -34.98
N LEU A 51 -1.27 -23.15 -35.23
CA LEU A 51 -1.06 -22.16 -36.29
C LEU A 51 -0.42 -22.78 -37.53
N THR A 52 -0.63 -22.15 -38.69
CA THR A 52 0.19 -22.42 -39.87
C THR A 52 1.52 -21.67 -39.77
N GLN A 53 2.58 -22.19 -40.40
CA GLN A 53 3.88 -21.49 -40.43
C GLN A 53 3.74 -20.06 -40.94
N LYS A 54 2.96 -19.86 -42.02
CA LYS A 54 2.71 -18.54 -42.59
C LYS A 54 2.07 -17.59 -41.58
N ARG A 55 0.97 -18.00 -40.91
CA ARG A 55 0.30 -17.17 -39.90
C ARG A 55 1.25 -16.84 -38.76
N TYR A 56 1.97 -17.83 -38.24
CA TYR A 56 2.91 -17.65 -37.15
C TYR A 56 4.01 -16.64 -37.48
N TYR A 57 4.73 -16.82 -38.59
CA TYR A 57 5.84 -15.93 -38.93
C TYR A 57 5.39 -14.53 -39.35
N THR A 58 4.20 -14.39 -39.96
CA THR A 58 3.62 -13.07 -40.21
C THR A 58 3.36 -12.32 -38.90
N ARG A 59 2.68 -12.94 -37.93
CA ARG A 59 2.38 -12.30 -36.64
C ARG A 59 3.63 -12.06 -35.80
N LEU A 60 4.57 -13.00 -35.81
CA LEU A 60 5.84 -12.85 -35.09
C LEU A 60 6.65 -11.67 -35.66
N LYS A 61 6.65 -11.49 -36.99
CA LYS A 61 7.29 -10.34 -37.63
C LYS A 61 6.64 -9.02 -37.18
N GLU A 62 5.31 -8.93 -37.18
CA GLU A 62 4.57 -7.76 -36.70
C GLU A 62 4.92 -7.41 -35.24
N LEU A 63 5.04 -8.41 -34.37
CA LEU A 63 5.44 -8.23 -32.96
C LEU A 63 6.89 -7.77 -32.81
N ILE A 64 7.77 -8.17 -33.72
CA ILE A 64 9.17 -7.72 -33.73
C ILE A 64 9.26 -6.28 -34.24
N GLU A 65 8.55 -5.96 -35.31
CA GLU A 65 8.50 -4.60 -35.88
C GLU A 65 7.91 -3.59 -34.90
N ALA A 66 6.90 -3.99 -34.11
CA ALA A 66 6.35 -3.19 -33.02
C ALA A 66 7.25 -3.12 -31.77
N GLY A 67 8.45 -3.73 -31.80
CA GLY A 67 9.40 -3.72 -30.69
C GLY A 67 8.95 -4.49 -29.45
N LEU A 68 7.97 -5.40 -29.57
CA LEU A 68 7.44 -6.18 -28.44
C LEU A 68 8.21 -7.50 -28.22
N ILE A 69 8.74 -8.06 -29.31
CA ILE A 69 9.55 -9.28 -29.30
C ILE A 69 10.88 -9.01 -29.99
N GLU A 70 11.94 -9.63 -29.50
CA GLU A 70 13.23 -9.65 -30.16
C GLU A 70 13.71 -11.09 -30.39
N LYS A 71 14.50 -11.26 -31.44
CA LYS A 71 15.21 -12.51 -31.73
C LYS A 71 16.60 -12.43 -31.10
N ARG A 72 16.97 -13.44 -30.32
CA ARG A 72 18.32 -13.65 -29.81
C ARG A 72 18.79 -15.07 -30.17
N ASP A 73 20.05 -15.41 -29.87
CA ASP A 73 20.66 -16.69 -30.29
C ASP A 73 19.87 -17.92 -29.85
N SER A 74 19.18 -17.83 -28.70
CA SER A 74 18.36 -18.91 -28.13
C SER A 74 16.89 -18.88 -28.55
N GLY A 75 16.48 -18.00 -29.47
CA GLY A 75 15.10 -17.88 -29.94
C GLY A 75 14.45 -16.51 -29.68
N TYR A 76 13.13 -16.48 -29.54
CA TYR A 76 12.36 -15.23 -29.44
C TYR A 76 11.91 -14.95 -28.00
N ARG A 77 12.03 -13.70 -27.55
CA ARG A 77 11.67 -13.28 -26.19
C ARG A 77 11.15 -11.85 -26.18
N HIS A 78 10.47 -11.46 -25.10
CA HIS A 78 10.02 -10.08 -24.92
C HIS A 78 11.21 -9.12 -24.84
N THR A 79 11.01 -7.94 -25.42
CA THR A 79 11.81 -6.75 -25.08
C THR A 79 11.38 -6.20 -23.73
N THR A 80 12.04 -5.12 -23.26
CA THR A 80 11.57 -4.37 -22.08
C THR A 80 10.15 -3.84 -22.30
N THR A 81 9.88 -3.22 -23.45
CA THR A 81 8.54 -2.75 -23.83
C THR A 81 7.53 -3.90 -23.88
N GLY A 82 7.90 -5.03 -24.49
CA GLY A 82 7.09 -6.24 -24.52
C GLY A 82 6.74 -6.77 -23.13
N THR A 83 7.68 -6.71 -22.18
CA THR A 83 7.44 -7.13 -20.80
C THR A 83 6.41 -6.24 -20.10
N ILE A 84 6.48 -4.93 -20.33
CA ILE A 84 5.51 -3.96 -19.81
C ILE A 84 4.13 -4.22 -20.44
N CYS A 85 4.05 -4.35 -21.76
CA CYS A 85 2.79 -4.62 -22.47
C CYS A 85 2.16 -5.95 -22.07
N TYR A 86 2.97 -7.01 -21.87
CA TYR A 86 2.49 -8.29 -21.35
C TYR A 86 1.83 -8.13 -19.97
N THR A 87 2.47 -7.35 -19.10
CA THR A 87 1.99 -7.14 -17.74
C THR A 87 0.68 -6.36 -17.73
N LEU A 88 0.61 -5.27 -18.52
CA LEU A 88 -0.64 -4.54 -18.76
C LEU A 88 -1.75 -5.43 -19.33
N GLY A 89 -1.41 -6.32 -20.27
CA GLY A 89 -2.34 -7.29 -20.83
C GLY A 89 -2.90 -8.26 -19.79
N LYS A 90 -2.07 -8.74 -18.85
CA LYS A 90 -2.52 -9.59 -17.72
C LYS A 90 -3.52 -8.85 -16.82
N SER A 91 -3.22 -7.59 -16.49
CA SER A 91 -4.11 -6.73 -15.70
C SER A 91 -5.43 -6.50 -16.42
N PHE A 92 -5.38 -6.24 -17.73
CA PHE A 92 -6.57 -6.06 -18.55
C PHE A 92 -7.42 -7.34 -18.60
N ASN A 93 -6.81 -8.51 -18.80
CA ASN A 93 -7.52 -9.79 -18.78
C ASN A 93 -8.20 -10.06 -17.43
N SER A 94 -7.51 -9.77 -16.34
CA SER A 94 -8.06 -9.96 -14.99
C SER A 94 -9.26 -9.05 -14.73
N ALA A 95 -9.24 -7.82 -15.26
CA ALA A 95 -10.40 -6.92 -15.23
C ALA A 95 -11.56 -7.45 -16.08
N LEU A 96 -11.28 -8.03 -17.26
CA LEU A 96 -12.30 -8.68 -18.10
C LEU A 96 -12.94 -9.89 -17.41
N ASP A 97 -12.16 -10.71 -16.69
CA ASP A 97 -12.67 -11.86 -15.93
C ASP A 97 -13.62 -11.43 -14.78
N GLN A 98 -13.55 -10.16 -14.36
CA GLN A 98 -14.38 -9.58 -13.30
C GLN A 98 -15.45 -8.62 -13.84
N ARG A 99 -15.71 -8.63 -15.15
CA ARG A 99 -16.58 -7.66 -15.83
C ARG A 99 -17.97 -7.55 -15.21
N ASP A 100 -18.59 -8.67 -14.84
CA ASP A 100 -19.92 -8.65 -14.21
C ASP A 100 -19.93 -7.93 -12.86
N ARG A 101 -18.84 -8.05 -12.09
CA ARG A 101 -18.68 -7.32 -10.83
C ARG A 101 -18.43 -5.84 -11.05
N LEU A 102 -17.62 -5.48 -12.05
CA LEU A 102 -17.42 -4.08 -12.45
C LEU A 102 -18.75 -3.43 -12.87
N ASP A 103 -19.60 -4.16 -13.61
CA ASP A 103 -20.94 -3.69 -13.99
C ASP A 103 -21.85 -3.48 -12.76
N LEU A 104 -21.80 -4.38 -11.77
CA LEU A 104 -22.53 -4.21 -10.52
C LEU A 104 -22.07 -2.97 -9.73
N LEU A 105 -20.76 -2.70 -9.67
CA LEU A 105 -20.21 -1.50 -9.04
C LEU A 105 -20.73 -0.22 -9.72
N ASP A 106 -20.76 -0.21 -11.05
CA ASP A 106 -21.29 0.93 -11.82
C ASP A 106 -22.78 1.14 -11.59
N ARG A 107 -23.57 0.07 -11.50
CA ARG A 107 -25.01 0.16 -11.17
C ARG A 107 -25.24 0.69 -9.75
N LEU A 108 -24.47 0.21 -8.77
CA LEU A 108 -24.55 0.67 -7.38
C LEU A 108 -24.24 2.17 -7.27
N ARG A 109 -23.16 2.62 -7.92
CA ARG A 109 -22.75 4.04 -7.95
C ARG A 109 -23.79 4.95 -8.58
N ARG A 110 -24.58 4.46 -9.54
CA ARG A 110 -25.63 5.24 -10.23
C ARG A 110 -26.97 5.20 -9.50
N SER A 111 -27.15 4.30 -8.54
CA SER A 111 -28.39 4.22 -7.78
C SER A 111 -28.51 5.43 -6.84
N LYS A 112 -29.65 6.14 -6.91
CA LYS A 112 -29.95 7.26 -6.01
C LYS A 112 -30.64 6.81 -4.71
N SER A 113 -30.94 5.52 -4.62
CA SER A 113 -31.75 4.91 -3.55
C SER A 113 -30.92 4.36 -2.39
N ILE A 114 -29.58 4.40 -2.49
CA ILE A 114 -28.66 3.86 -1.49
C ILE A 114 -27.79 5.02 -1.01
N SER A 115 -27.60 5.17 0.30
CA SER A 115 -26.74 6.23 0.84
C SER A 115 -25.28 6.02 0.43
N GLN A 116 -24.47 7.09 0.48
CA GLN A 116 -23.03 6.97 0.17
C GLN A 116 -22.31 6.00 1.10
N GLU A 117 -22.74 5.90 2.36
CA GLU A 117 -22.14 5.03 3.36
C GLU A 117 -22.51 3.55 3.13
N GLU A 118 -23.77 3.26 2.82
CA GLU A 118 -24.20 1.90 2.44
C GLU A 118 -23.54 1.47 1.12
N THR A 119 -23.44 2.39 0.15
CA THR A 119 -22.72 2.14 -1.10
C THR A 119 -21.26 1.80 -0.83
N LYS A 120 -20.60 2.50 0.10
CA LYS A 120 -19.21 2.23 0.50
C LYS A 120 -19.06 0.87 1.18
N GLN A 121 -19.98 0.49 2.07
CA GLN A 121 -19.98 -0.82 2.73
C GLN A 121 -20.23 -1.97 1.74
N ILE A 122 -21.18 -1.79 0.82
CA ILE A 122 -21.49 -2.76 -0.23
C ILE A 122 -20.30 -2.90 -1.19
N ILE A 123 -19.68 -1.78 -1.61
CA ILE A 123 -18.46 -1.81 -2.43
C ILE A 123 -17.34 -2.54 -1.69
N GLN A 124 -17.17 -2.34 -0.38
CA GLN A 124 -16.14 -3.01 0.41
C GLN A 124 -16.40 -4.51 0.60
N ALA A 125 -17.66 -4.93 0.68
CA ALA A 125 -18.06 -6.33 0.78
C ALA A 125 -18.01 -7.09 -0.57
N ILE A 126 -18.28 -6.40 -1.68
CA ILE A 126 -18.33 -6.98 -3.03
C ILE A 126 -17.00 -6.84 -3.78
N SER A 127 -16.16 -5.86 -3.42
CA SER A 127 -14.79 -5.81 -3.91
C SER A 127 -14.03 -6.96 -3.27
N PRO A 128 -13.61 -8.01 -3.99
CA PRO A 128 -12.53 -8.82 -3.47
C PRO A 128 -11.38 -7.87 -3.14
N ARG A 129 -10.66 -8.16 -2.04
CA ARG A 129 -9.34 -7.58 -1.74
C ARG A 129 -8.37 -7.60 -2.95
N ASN A 130 -8.77 -8.27 -4.05
CA ASN A 130 -8.03 -8.48 -5.28
C ASN A 130 -8.59 -7.82 -6.56
N ILE A 131 -9.59 -6.92 -6.61
CA ILE A 131 -9.84 -6.20 -7.91
C ILE A 131 -8.70 -5.22 -8.18
N ILE A 132 -8.37 -4.43 -7.15
CA ILE A 132 -7.25 -3.47 -7.17
C ILE A 132 -5.91 -4.22 -7.20
N SER A 133 -5.83 -5.39 -6.55
CA SER A 133 -4.65 -6.25 -6.67
C SER A 133 -4.57 -6.90 -8.05
N SER A 134 -5.65 -7.39 -8.67
CA SER A 134 -5.62 -8.08 -9.98
C SER A 134 -5.27 -7.18 -11.18
N LEU A 135 -5.23 -5.86 -10.99
CA LEU A 135 -4.52 -4.93 -11.86
C LEU A 135 -2.99 -5.02 -11.72
N GLU A 136 -2.49 -6.04 -11.02
CA GLU A 136 -1.14 -6.48 -10.69
C GLU A 136 -0.15 -6.39 -11.87
N ILE A 137 0.27 -5.15 -12.12
CA ILE A 137 1.62 -4.81 -12.57
C ILE A 137 2.64 -5.05 -11.42
N GLY A 138 2.14 -5.47 -10.25
CA GLY A 138 2.79 -5.30 -8.97
C GLY A 138 3.27 -6.53 -8.22
N GLU A 139 3.21 -7.76 -8.75
CA GLU A 139 3.87 -8.89 -8.06
C GLU A 139 5.40 -8.70 -7.97
N ARG A 140 5.98 -7.75 -8.74
CA ARG A 140 7.35 -7.23 -8.55
C ARG A 140 7.42 -5.77 -8.10
N ILE A 141 6.30 -5.09 -8.01
CA ILE A 141 6.17 -3.68 -7.62
C ILE A 141 4.93 -3.59 -6.72
N HIS A 142 5.06 -3.90 -5.44
CA HIS A 142 4.01 -3.50 -4.50
C HIS A 142 3.86 -1.98 -4.69
N PRO A 143 2.72 -1.46 -5.18
CA PRO A 143 2.62 -0.06 -5.53
C PRO A 143 2.82 0.74 -4.25
N VAL A 144 3.99 1.36 -4.15
CA VAL A 144 4.26 2.33 -3.09
C VAL A 144 3.37 3.52 -3.43
N ARG A 145 2.29 3.70 -2.67
CA ARG A 145 1.46 4.89 -2.83
C ARG A 145 2.18 6.04 -2.14
N MET A 146 2.52 7.04 -2.93
CA MET A 146 3.06 8.31 -2.42
C MET A 146 1.90 9.23 -2.05
N ILE A 147 2.02 9.87 -0.90
CA ILE A 147 1.09 10.88 -0.43
C ILE A 147 1.91 12.14 -0.15
N GLU A 148 1.69 13.20 -0.93
CA GLU A 148 2.47 14.44 -0.89
C GLU A 148 1.96 15.44 0.16
N GLU A 149 0.77 15.18 0.72
CA GLU A 149 0.14 16.01 1.74
C GLU A 149 0.01 15.28 3.09
N CYS A 150 0.26 15.98 4.20
CA CYS A 150 0.24 15.39 5.54
C CYS A 150 -1.18 14.95 5.95
N GLU A 151 -2.20 15.77 5.68
CA GLU A 151 -3.58 15.49 6.10
C GLU A 151 -4.16 14.18 5.49
N PRO A 152 -4.01 13.91 4.19
CA PRO A 152 -4.37 12.61 3.62
C PRO A 152 -3.58 11.44 4.21
N LEU A 153 -2.32 11.64 4.59
CA LEU A 153 -1.49 10.58 5.20
C LEU A 153 -2.00 10.23 6.60
N VAL A 154 -2.31 11.23 7.41
CA VAL A 154 -2.90 11.05 8.75
C VAL A 154 -4.25 10.34 8.64
N SER A 155 -5.10 10.76 7.70
CA SER A 155 -6.41 10.15 7.46
C SER A 155 -6.30 8.67 7.07
N GLU A 156 -5.37 8.35 6.17
CA GLU A 156 -5.10 6.96 5.78
C GLU A 156 -4.62 6.14 6.98
N LEU A 157 -3.69 6.66 7.78
CA LEU A 157 -3.16 5.94 8.93
C LEU A 157 -4.25 5.66 9.97
N ILE A 158 -5.15 6.61 10.24
CA ILE A 158 -6.28 6.43 11.15
C ILE A 158 -7.19 5.30 10.67
N ILE A 159 -7.60 5.32 9.39
CA ILE A 159 -8.45 4.26 8.79
C ILE A 159 -7.81 2.88 8.99
N ARG A 160 -6.48 2.79 8.81
CA ARG A 160 -5.76 1.51 8.95
C ARG A 160 -5.63 1.07 10.41
N ILE A 161 -5.43 2.00 11.35
CA ILE A 161 -5.43 1.70 12.79
C ILE A 161 -6.83 1.23 13.24
N GLU A 162 -7.89 1.84 12.72
CA GLU A 162 -9.27 1.44 13.02
C GLU A 162 -9.59 0.03 12.52
N GLY A 163 -9.02 -0.37 11.39
CA GLY A 163 -9.13 -1.71 10.82
C GLY A 163 -8.12 -2.74 11.30
N ALA A 164 -7.26 -2.42 12.28
CA ALA A 164 -6.25 -3.34 12.78
C ALA A 164 -6.87 -4.51 13.56
N GLU A 165 -6.34 -5.71 13.37
CA GLU A 165 -6.87 -6.98 13.91
C GLU A 165 -5.93 -7.63 14.96
N GLU A 166 -4.62 -7.41 14.87
CA GLU A 166 -3.63 -8.14 15.68
C GLU A 166 -2.66 -7.23 16.42
N ARG A 167 -1.86 -6.45 15.68
CA ARG A 167 -0.74 -5.70 16.27
C ARG A 167 -0.37 -4.45 15.49
N ILE A 168 -0.01 -3.40 16.23
CA ILE A 168 0.48 -2.13 15.70
C ILE A 168 1.85 -1.81 16.30
N TYR A 169 2.80 -1.44 15.45
CA TYR A 169 4.06 -0.82 15.83
C TYR A 169 4.10 0.60 15.31
N LEU A 170 4.32 1.58 16.18
CA LEU A 170 4.46 2.98 15.77
C LEU A 170 5.76 3.56 16.31
N ALA A 171 6.60 4.07 15.42
CA ALA A 171 7.74 4.90 15.74
C ALA A 171 7.49 6.32 15.20
N SER A 172 7.39 7.32 16.08
CA SER A 172 7.07 8.69 15.68
C SER A 172 7.80 9.74 16.54
N PHE A 173 8.28 10.82 15.91
CA PHE A 173 8.79 12.01 16.59
C PHE A 173 7.70 12.73 17.38
N ASP A 174 6.52 12.86 16.78
CA ASP A 174 5.36 13.49 17.41
C ASP A 174 4.06 12.91 16.80
N PRO A 175 3.41 11.95 17.47
CA PRO A 175 2.18 11.38 16.95
C PRO A 175 1.03 12.39 17.08
N ASP A 176 0.40 12.72 15.95
CA ASP A 176 -0.82 13.55 15.89
C ASP A 176 -1.87 13.06 16.90
N VAL A 177 -2.54 13.99 17.56
CA VAL A 177 -3.57 13.72 18.58
C VAL A 177 -4.64 12.75 18.06
N ARG A 178 -5.05 12.87 16.80
CA ARG A 178 -6.04 12.00 16.15
C ARG A 178 -5.50 10.58 15.98
N ILE A 179 -4.21 10.41 15.69
CA ILE A 179 -3.55 9.11 15.64
C ILE A 179 -3.56 8.50 17.04
N MET A 180 -3.21 9.27 18.08
CA MET A 180 -3.23 8.79 19.46
C MET A 180 -4.62 8.33 19.90
N GLU A 181 -5.68 9.06 19.56
CA GLU A 181 -7.05 8.64 19.83
C GLU A 181 -7.40 7.31 19.13
N ALA A 182 -7.00 7.16 17.86
CA ALA A 182 -7.22 5.92 17.11
C ALA A 182 -6.48 4.73 17.74
N LEU A 183 -5.24 4.94 18.19
CA LEU A 183 -4.44 3.93 18.87
C LEU A 183 -5.07 3.49 20.19
N ILE A 184 -5.55 4.44 21.00
CA ILE A 184 -6.23 4.14 22.28
C ILE A 184 -7.46 3.28 22.02
N LYS A 185 -8.26 3.59 21.00
CA LYS A 185 -9.39 2.76 20.58
C LYS A 185 -8.93 1.36 20.11
N ALA A 186 -7.80 1.26 19.42
CA ALA A 186 -7.24 -0.04 19.03
C ALA A 186 -6.87 -0.88 20.26
N VAL A 187 -6.24 -0.29 21.28
CA VAL A 187 -5.93 -1.06 22.50
C VAL A 187 -7.19 -1.43 23.29
N GLN A 188 -8.24 -0.60 23.28
CA GLN A 188 -9.56 -0.97 23.82
C GLN A 188 -10.15 -2.21 23.11
N ARG A 189 -9.86 -2.38 21.82
CA ARG A 189 -10.20 -3.59 21.04
C ARG A 189 -9.22 -4.76 21.26
N LYS A 190 -8.30 -4.63 22.21
CA LYS A 190 -7.26 -5.63 22.56
C LYS A 190 -6.21 -5.86 21.46
N ILE A 191 -5.97 -4.85 20.63
CA ILE A 191 -4.86 -4.85 19.67
C ILE A 191 -3.55 -4.60 20.43
N ASP A 192 -2.52 -5.43 20.16
CA ASP A 192 -1.21 -5.27 20.78
C ASP A 192 -0.51 -4.02 20.21
N LEU A 193 -0.11 -3.09 21.08
CA LEU A 193 0.46 -1.81 20.68
C LEU A 193 1.87 -1.62 21.25
N SER A 194 2.82 -1.44 20.34
CA SER A 194 4.20 -1.03 20.65
C SER A 194 4.48 0.36 20.10
N LEU A 195 4.74 1.31 21.01
CA LEU A 195 4.97 2.72 20.70
C LEU A 195 6.40 3.11 21.04
N LEU A 196 7.06 3.78 20.10
CA LEU A 196 8.37 4.40 20.27
C LEU A 196 8.26 5.89 19.92
N THR A 197 8.55 6.76 20.89
CA THR A 197 8.48 8.22 20.74
C THR A 197 9.88 8.83 20.61
N GLY A 198 10.03 9.81 19.71
CA GLY A 198 11.29 10.50 19.48
C GLY A 198 11.60 11.57 20.54
N LYS A 199 12.90 11.88 20.75
CA LYS A 199 13.40 12.87 21.74
C LYS A 199 12.89 14.33 21.53
N SER A 200 12.29 14.65 20.39
CA SER A 200 12.01 16.04 19.96
C SER A 200 10.54 16.46 20.06
N GLN A 201 9.83 16.08 21.11
CA GLN A 201 8.46 16.60 21.30
C GLN A 201 8.49 18.00 21.89
N LYS A 202 7.75 18.94 21.28
CA LYS A 202 7.51 20.25 21.89
C LYS A 202 6.65 20.04 23.14
N LEU A 203 6.87 20.84 24.18
CA LEU A 203 6.13 20.75 25.44
C LEU A 203 4.61 20.88 25.23
N SER A 204 4.17 21.64 24.22
CA SER A 204 2.76 21.83 23.85
C SER A 204 2.08 20.53 23.39
N GLU A 205 2.76 19.73 22.57
CA GLU A 205 2.23 18.48 22.02
C GLU A 205 2.09 17.44 23.15
N ARG A 206 3.08 17.37 24.05
CA ARG A 206 3.02 16.56 25.28
C ARG A 206 1.82 16.90 26.16
N ILE A 207 1.50 18.19 26.32
CA ILE A 207 0.35 18.62 27.12
C ILE A 207 -0.96 18.18 26.47
N GLN A 208 -1.06 18.22 25.13
CA GLN A 208 -2.26 17.77 24.42
C GLN A 208 -2.47 16.25 24.55
N ILE A 209 -1.41 15.46 24.35
CA ILE A 209 -1.46 14.00 24.55
C ILE A 209 -1.85 13.67 26.00
N LEU A 210 -1.28 14.38 26.98
CA LEU A 210 -1.66 14.23 28.38
C LEU A 210 -3.15 14.53 28.60
N ARG A 211 -3.73 15.57 27.96
CA ARG A 211 -5.16 15.87 28.08
C ARG A 211 -6.03 14.72 27.54
N VAL A 212 -5.66 14.12 26.41
CA VAL A 212 -6.37 12.97 25.84
C VAL A 212 -6.32 11.78 26.80
N ILE A 213 -5.13 11.44 27.30
CA ILE A 213 -4.95 10.31 28.22
C ILE A 213 -5.65 10.56 29.56
N LEU A 214 -5.67 11.80 30.05
CA LEU A 214 -6.31 12.18 31.32
C LEU A 214 -7.83 12.32 31.22
N ASN A 215 -8.43 12.14 30.05
CA ASN A 215 -9.88 12.04 29.93
C ASN A 215 -10.38 10.84 30.77
N PRO A 216 -11.36 10.99 31.68
CA PRO A 216 -11.81 9.93 32.59
C PRO A 216 -12.16 8.60 31.89
N GLY A 217 -12.74 8.67 30.68
CA GLY A 217 -13.10 7.49 29.89
C GLY A 217 -11.90 6.74 29.30
N ILE A 218 -10.73 7.36 29.24
CA ILE A 218 -9.49 6.82 28.65
C ILE A 218 -8.46 6.50 29.73
N ALA A 219 -8.37 7.32 30.77
CA ALA A 219 -7.34 7.25 31.80
C ALA A 219 -7.30 5.88 32.49
N HIS A 220 -8.46 5.34 32.86
CA HIS A 220 -8.54 4.04 33.51
C HIS A 220 -8.05 2.91 32.59
N VAL A 221 -8.43 2.94 31.30
CA VAL A 221 -7.98 1.96 30.31
C VAL A 221 -6.47 2.02 30.13
N VAL A 222 -5.91 3.22 29.91
CA VAL A 222 -4.46 3.38 29.72
C VAL A 222 -3.68 2.95 30.96
N LEU A 223 -4.16 3.27 32.15
CA LEU A 223 -3.53 2.83 33.41
C LEU A 223 -3.57 1.31 33.57
N ASP A 224 -4.71 0.68 33.32
CA ASP A 224 -4.86 -0.79 33.39
C ASP A 224 -3.93 -1.50 32.41
N LEU A 225 -3.81 -0.99 31.18
CA LEU A 225 -2.95 -1.55 30.13
C LEU A 225 -1.46 -1.39 30.45
N LEU A 226 -1.07 -0.23 31.02
CA LEU A 226 0.30 -0.01 31.49
C LEU A 226 0.64 -0.94 32.66
N GLN A 227 -0.30 -1.17 33.59
CA GLN A 227 -0.10 -2.08 34.71
C GLN A 227 0.04 -3.53 34.26
N LYS A 228 -0.77 -3.98 33.29
CA LYS A 228 -0.73 -5.34 32.74
C LYS A 228 0.44 -5.60 31.78
N HIS A 229 1.29 -4.59 31.52
CA HIS A 229 2.42 -4.65 30.59
C HIS A 229 1.98 -4.94 29.13
N GLU A 230 0.72 -4.66 28.82
CA GLU A 230 0.10 -4.86 27.51
C GLU A 230 0.36 -3.66 26.59
N LEU A 231 0.62 -2.47 27.17
CA LEU A 231 1.04 -1.29 26.43
C LEU A 231 2.55 -1.06 26.56
N LYS A 232 3.26 -1.16 25.44
CA LYS A 232 4.72 -1.04 25.36
C LYS A 232 5.11 0.33 24.84
N VAL A 233 5.32 1.31 25.73
CA VAL A 233 5.77 2.66 25.34
C VAL A 233 7.22 2.89 25.76
N LYS A 234 8.05 3.32 24.81
CA LYS A 234 9.42 3.73 25.06
C LYS A 234 9.75 5.04 24.35
N HIS A 235 10.83 5.66 24.81
CA HIS A 235 11.35 6.91 24.31
C HIS A 235 12.80 6.74 23.84
N GLY A 236 13.13 7.18 22.63
CA GLY A 236 14.46 6.95 22.06
C GLY A 236 14.79 7.82 20.85
N GLU A 237 15.97 7.58 20.27
CA GLU A 237 16.36 8.19 18.99
C GLU A 237 15.75 7.38 17.85
N ILE A 238 14.95 8.05 17.04
CA ILE A 238 14.26 7.46 15.89
C ILE A 238 14.80 8.15 14.63
N PRO A 239 15.19 7.40 13.59
CA PRO A 239 15.73 8.00 12.37
C PRO A 239 14.66 8.58 11.43
N PHE A 240 13.43 8.05 11.46
CA PHE A 240 12.30 8.49 10.64
C PHE A 240 10.99 7.94 11.23
N ASN A 241 9.85 8.58 10.91
CA ASN A 241 8.54 8.08 11.38
C ASN A 241 8.10 6.90 10.52
N PHE A 242 7.59 5.86 11.16
CA PHE A 242 6.96 4.75 10.47
C PHE A 242 5.94 4.02 11.35
N CYS A 243 4.95 3.42 10.70
CA CYS A 243 3.94 2.59 11.33
C CYS A 243 3.85 1.24 10.61
N ILE A 244 3.66 0.16 11.36
CA ILE A 244 3.39 -1.18 10.84
C ILE A 244 2.10 -1.70 11.47
N ILE A 245 1.19 -2.22 10.65
CA ILE A 245 -0.10 -2.76 11.09
C ILE A 245 -0.25 -4.19 10.55
N ASP A 246 -0.49 -5.12 11.47
CA ASP A 246 -0.77 -6.55 11.23
C ASP A 246 0.22 -7.25 10.30
N GLU A 247 1.48 -6.80 10.30
CA GLU A 247 2.56 -7.27 9.41
C GLU A 247 2.22 -7.29 7.91
N LYS A 248 1.19 -6.53 7.52
CA LYS A 248 0.65 -6.45 6.16
C LYS A 248 0.82 -5.05 5.58
N PHE A 249 0.69 -4.04 6.43
CA PHE A 249 0.71 -2.64 6.05
C PHE A 249 1.89 -1.93 6.73
N ALA A 250 2.62 -1.14 5.94
CA ALA A 250 3.65 -0.25 6.42
C ALA A 250 3.44 1.16 5.86
N LEU A 251 3.68 2.16 6.71
CA LEU A 251 3.69 3.57 6.35
C LEU A 251 5.02 4.16 6.80
N ILE A 252 5.68 4.92 5.93
CA ILE A 252 6.94 5.61 6.23
C ILE A 252 6.76 7.08 5.89
N GLU A 253 7.17 7.96 6.79
CA GLU A 253 7.17 9.41 6.56
C GLU A 253 8.57 9.90 6.22
N LEU A 254 8.68 10.68 5.15
CA LEU A 254 9.89 11.43 4.83
C LEU A 254 9.69 12.88 5.25
N LEU A 255 10.55 13.32 6.16
CA LEU A 255 10.62 14.70 6.63
C LEU A 255 11.77 15.44 5.96
N ASN A 256 11.64 16.76 5.83
CA ASN A 256 12.75 17.62 5.47
C ASN A 256 13.78 17.62 6.61
N PRO A 257 15.06 17.29 6.36
CA PRO A 257 16.06 17.13 7.41
C PRO A 257 16.45 18.45 8.11
N PHE A 258 16.15 19.60 7.51
CA PHE A 258 16.50 20.92 8.07
C PHE A 258 15.34 21.57 8.81
N THR A 259 14.11 21.41 8.28
CA THR A 259 12.90 22.06 8.85
C THR A 259 12.03 21.10 9.67
N ASN A 260 12.28 19.80 9.58
CA ASN A 260 11.44 18.73 10.13
C ASN A 260 9.98 18.79 9.63
N SER A 261 9.72 19.46 8.51
CA SER A 261 8.40 19.53 7.90
C SER A 261 8.16 18.32 7.00
N PHE A 262 6.92 17.83 6.97
CA PHE A 262 6.50 16.77 6.07
C PHE A 262 6.89 17.06 4.61
N GLN A 263 7.31 16.02 3.89
CA GLN A 263 7.61 16.08 2.45
C GLN A 263 6.77 15.07 1.68
N VAL A 264 6.80 13.81 2.09
CA VAL A 264 6.07 12.73 1.42
C VAL A 264 5.89 11.55 2.37
N GLY A 265 4.75 10.89 2.28
CA GLY A 265 4.47 9.63 2.93
C GLY A 265 4.46 8.50 1.92
N PHE A 266 5.08 7.39 2.27
CA PHE A 266 5.07 6.16 1.49
C PHE A 266 4.19 5.13 2.18
N VAL A 267 3.19 4.63 1.46
CA VAL A 267 2.30 3.59 1.93
C VAL A 267 2.57 2.30 1.16
N LEU A 268 2.82 1.22 1.89
CA LEU A 268 3.25 -0.06 1.35
C LEU A 268 2.42 -1.20 1.95
N GLU A 269 1.86 -2.05 1.10
CA GLU A 269 1.23 -3.30 1.53
C GLU A 269 2.19 -4.45 1.22
N SER A 270 3.20 -4.66 2.06
CA SER A 270 4.24 -5.67 1.80
C SER A 270 4.74 -6.31 3.08
N HIS A 271 4.50 -7.61 3.22
CA HIS A 271 4.97 -8.40 4.36
C HIS A 271 6.50 -8.35 4.50
N TYR A 272 7.24 -8.38 3.39
CA TYR A 272 8.70 -8.27 3.39
C TYR A 272 9.20 -6.95 3.98
N VAL A 273 8.58 -5.82 3.60
CA VAL A 273 8.93 -4.50 4.13
C VAL A 273 8.54 -4.40 5.61
N CYS A 274 7.35 -4.88 5.97
CA CYS A 274 6.90 -4.92 7.36
C CYS A 274 7.90 -5.67 8.24
N GLN A 275 8.34 -6.85 7.82
CA GLN A 275 9.33 -7.66 8.54
C GLN A 275 10.68 -6.94 8.73
N LYS A 276 11.14 -6.19 7.72
CA LYS A 276 12.35 -5.36 7.86
C LYS A 276 12.14 -4.22 8.86
N LEU A 277 11.03 -3.50 8.76
CA LEU A 277 10.72 -2.38 9.65
C LEU A 277 10.48 -2.86 11.09
N ILE A 278 9.89 -4.04 11.31
CA ILE A 278 9.74 -4.63 12.65
C ILE A 278 11.12 -4.94 13.25
N LYS A 279 12.07 -5.47 12.47
CA LYS A 279 13.45 -5.68 12.94
C LYS A 279 14.12 -4.36 13.32
N THR A 280 13.93 -3.32 12.50
CA THR A 280 14.40 -1.96 12.81
C THR A 280 13.74 -1.44 14.09
N PHE A 281 12.42 -1.53 14.21
CA PHE A 281 11.66 -1.13 15.40
C PHE A 281 12.20 -1.81 16.66
N ASN A 282 12.35 -3.13 16.63
CA ASN A 282 12.85 -3.89 17.79
C ASN A 282 14.27 -3.47 18.19
N SER A 283 15.13 -3.18 17.21
CA SER A 283 16.49 -2.70 17.46
C SER A 283 16.48 -1.31 18.10
N LEU A 284 15.62 -0.40 17.63
CA LEU A 284 15.45 0.91 18.23
C LEU A 284 14.85 0.79 19.64
N TYR A 285 13.84 -0.06 19.81
CA TYR A 285 13.13 -0.28 21.06
C TYR A 285 14.02 -0.88 22.15
N GLN A 286 14.98 -1.75 21.80
CA GLN A 286 15.96 -2.30 22.75
C GLN A 286 16.87 -1.22 23.32
N ASN A 287 17.27 -0.25 22.50
CA ASN A 287 18.14 0.86 22.90
C ASN A 287 17.38 2.06 23.49
N ALA A 288 16.05 1.99 23.51
CA ALA A 288 15.19 3.05 24.03
C ALA A 288 14.93 2.91 25.54
N GLU A 289 14.70 4.05 26.17
CA GLU A 289 14.41 4.20 27.59
C GLU A 289 12.89 4.14 27.84
N GLU A 290 12.48 3.93 29.09
CA GLU A 290 11.07 4.02 29.45
C GLU A 290 10.58 5.47 29.32
N ASP A 291 9.41 5.66 28.71
CA ASP A 291 8.90 7.01 28.47
C ASP A 291 8.58 7.71 29.82
N PRO A 292 9.05 8.96 30.04
CA PRO A 292 8.76 9.69 31.27
C PRO A 292 7.27 9.81 31.59
N LEU A 293 6.39 9.84 30.58
CA LEU A 293 4.93 9.86 30.76
C LEU A 293 4.43 8.59 31.43
N VAL A 294 4.97 7.43 31.05
CA VAL A 294 4.66 6.15 31.71
C VAL A 294 5.07 6.20 33.18
N THR A 295 6.24 6.77 33.47
CA THR A 295 6.73 6.94 34.84
C THR A 295 5.78 7.83 35.68
N ILE A 296 5.30 8.94 35.12
CA ILE A 296 4.36 9.85 35.78
C ILE A 296 3.02 9.15 36.04
N LEU A 297 2.47 8.45 35.04
CA LEU A 297 1.20 7.75 35.14
C LEU A 297 1.24 6.62 36.19
N LYS A 298 2.34 5.84 36.23
CA LYS A 298 2.55 4.80 37.25
C LYS A 298 2.57 5.38 38.66
N LYS A 299 3.26 6.51 38.90
CA LYS A 299 3.31 7.19 40.22
C LYS A 299 1.93 7.66 40.69
N ARG A 300 1.07 8.10 39.77
CA ARG A 300 -0.29 8.58 40.07
C ARG A 300 -1.26 7.46 40.41
N SER A 301 -1.13 6.31 39.76
CA SER A 301 -1.91 5.12 40.09
C SER A 301 -1.62 4.61 41.51
N ILE A 302 -0.35 4.64 41.92
CA ILE A 302 0.07 4.27 43.28
C ILE A 302 -0.53 5.21 44.32
N THR A 303 -0.53 6.52 44.09
CA THR A 303 -1.13 7.50 45.03
C THR A 303 -2.65 7.42 45.11
N SER A 304 -3.32 6.93 44.07
CA SER A 304 -4.78 6.77 44.04
C SER A 304 -5.26 5.51 44.79
N ASN A 305 -4.41 4.48 44.90
CA ASN A 305 -4.67 3.26 45.68
C ASN A 305 -4.30 3.39 47.17
N VAL A 306 -3.61 4.46 47.57
CA VAL A 306 -3.28 4.74 48.98
C VAL A 306 -4.37 5.57 49.68
N ILE A 307 -5.35 6.09 48.91
CA ILE A 307 -6.44 6.95 49.42
C ILE A 307 -7.81 6.22 49.34
N LYS A 308 -7.81 4.89 49.17
CA LYS A 308 -9.01 4.05 49.30
C LYS A 308 -8.96 3.20 50.57
#